data_AF-A0A7C3LDH8-F1
#
_entry.id   AF-A0A7C3LDH8-F1
#
_cell.length_a   1.000
_cell.length_b   1.000
_cell.length_c   1.000
_cell.angle_alpha   90.00
_cell.angle_beta   90.00
_cell.angle_gamma   90.00
#
_symmetry.space_group_name_H-M   'P 1'
#
loop_
_entity.id
_entity.type
_entity.pdbx_description
1 polymer ?
#
loop_
_entity_poly.entity_id
_entity_poly.type
_entity_poly.pdbx_seq_one_letter_code
_entity_poly.pdbx_strand_id
1 'polypeptide(L)'
;MRAILIVALILGLLILAAWLGVKDALTPLVRDRIENPVYAVGEATGLEDDLKRAHIVVFGPAFWGQYPGTRVFASIDSAERYLVENNKVMDGWVIYQLSGDFVLDTYLENGQPHLNKSLVITRLVKKPSAFPSQVQKDRDQHAPSTGSP
;
A
#
# COMPACT_ATOMS: atom_id res chain seq x y z
N MET A 1 31.74 -26.97 -24.31
CA MET A 1 31.19 -27.56 -23.06
C MET A 1 31.49 -26.74 -21.80
N ARG A 2 32.75 -26.38 -21.49
CA ARG A 2 33.08 -25.58 -20.27
C ARG A 2 32.40 -24.21 -20.20
N ALA A 3 32.35 -23.45 -21.29
CA ALA A 3 31.68 -22.14 -21.32
C ALA A 3 30.16 -22.22 -21.08
N ILE A 4 29.51 -23.26 -21.63
CA ILE A 4 28.07 -23.50 -21.44
C ILE A 4 27.77 -23.84 -19.97
N LEU A 5 28.62 -24.64 -19.32
CA LEU A 5 28.50 -24.96 -17.89
C LEU A 5 28.65 -23.70 -17.02
N ILE A 6 29.60 -22.81 -17.34
CA ILE A 6 29.79 -21.56 -16.60
C ILE A 6 28.57 -20.65 -16.73
N VAL A 7 28.05 -20.47 -17.95
CA VAL A 7 26.86 -19.65 -18.20
C VAL A 7 25.64 -20.23 -17.48
N ALA A 8 25.43 -21.54 -17.54
CA ALA A 8 24.33 -22.20 -16.84
C ALA A 8 24.42 -22.03 -15.31
N LEU A 9 25.63 -22.07 -14.75
CA LEU A 9 25.84 -21.91 -13.31
C LEU A 9 25.60 -20.46 -12.86
N ILE A 10 26.01 -19.47 -13.66
CA ILE A 10 25.70 -18.06 -13.41
C ILE A 10 24.19 -17.82 -13.46
N LEU A 11 23.51 -18.34 -14.48
CA LEU A 11 22.05 -18.22 -14.59
C LEU A 11 21.34 -18.89 -13.41
N GLY A 12 21.79 -20.08 -13.00
CA GLY A 12 21.26 -20.76 -11.82
C GLY A 12 21.43 -19.94 -10.54
N LEU A 13 22.59 -19.31 -10.34
CA LEU A 13 22.82 -18.42 -9.20
C LEU A 13 21.95 -17.16 -9.23
N LEU A 14 21.75 -16.56 -10.40
CA LEU A 14 20.88 -15.38 -10.55
C LEU A 14 19.42 -15.74 -10.27
N ILE A 15 18.95 -16.89 -10.75
CA ILE A 15 17.60 -17.38 -10.46
C ILE A 15 17.44 -17.63 -8.96
N LEU A 16 18.41 -18.27 -8.31
CA LEU A 16 18.38 -18.54 -6.88
C LEU A 16 18.39 -17.23 -6.06
N ALA A 17 19.23 -16.26 -6.44
CA ALA A 17 19.30 -14.95 -5.80
C ALA A 17 17.97 -14.18 -5.95
N ALA A 18 17.37 -14.20 -7.14
CA ALA A 18 16.05 -13.62 -7.38
C ALA A 18 14.97 -14.31 -6.54
N TRP A 19 14.99 -15.64 -6.47
CA TRP A 19 14.03 -16.41 -5.67
C TRP A 19 14.13 -16.09 -4.18
N LEU A 20 15.35 -16.01 -3.64
CA LEU A 20 15.59 -15.65 -2.24
C LEU A 20 15.09 -14.23 -1.91
N GLY A 21 15.18 -13.28 -2.84
CA GLY A 21 14.64 -11.93 -2.65
C GLY A 21 13.12 -11.85 -2.75
N VAL A 22 12.49 -12.72 -3.56
CA VAL A 22 11.04 -12.69 -3.81
C VAL A 22 10.26 -13.46 -2.75
N LYS A 23 10.81 -14.56 -2.20
CA LYS A 23 10.08 -15.42 -1.24
C LYS A 23 9.55 -14.64 -0.02
N ASP A 24 10.35 -13.72 0.50
CA ASP A 24 10.01 -12.96 1.72
C ASP A 24 8.90 -11.92 1.45
N ALA A 25 8.77 -11.47 0.21
CA ALA A 25 7.67 -10.62 -0.23
C ALA A 25 6.36 -11.41 -0.45
N LEU A 26 6.44 -12.73 -0.69
CA LEU A 26 5.29 -13.57 -1.03
C LEU A 26 4.67 -14.34 0.15
N THR A 27 5.32 -14.37 1.32
CA THR A 27 4.77 -14.99 2.53
C THR A 27 4.28 -13.89 3.49
N PRO A 28 3.00 -13.48 3.41
CA PRO A 28 2.50 -12.40 4.25
C PRO A 28 2.48 -12.82 5.72
N LEU A 29 2.91 -11.93 6.60
CA LEU A 29 2.86 -12.13 8.05
C LEU A 29 1.46 -11.82 8.58
N VAL A 30 0.94 -12.74 9.38
CA VAL A 30 -0.29 -12.55 10.16
C VAL A 30 0.08 -12.74 11.63
N ARG A 31 -0.12 -11.72 12.46
CA ARG A 31 0.14 -11.82 13.90
C ARG A 31 -1.08 -12.30 14.65
N ASP A 32 -0.86 -13.15 15.65
CA ASP A 32 -1.91 -13.62 16.56
C ASP A 32 -2.31 -12.55 17.58
N ARG A 33 -1.37 -11.68 17.97
CA ARG A 33 -1.58 -10.57 18.89
C ARG A 33 -1.03 -9.28 18.31
N ILE A 34 -1.88 -8.25 18.28
CA ILE A 34 -1.56 -6.91 17.79
C ILE A 34 -1.80 -5.94 18.95
N GLU A 35 -0.75 -5.25 19.39
CA GLU A 35 -0.83 -4.25 20.46
C GLU A 35 -0.95 -2.84 19.86
N ASN A 36 -0.25 -2.60 18.76
CA ASN A 36 -0.27 -1.34 18.02
C ASN A 36 -0.77 -1.61 16.60
N PRO A 37 -2.06 -1.40 16.31
CA PRO A 37 -2.60 -1.62 14.97
C PRO A 37 -1.89 -0.78 13.92
N VAL A 38 -1.64 -1.38 12.75
CA VAL A 38 -1.08 -0.69 11.58
C VAL A 38 -2.16 -0.46 10.53
N TYR A 39 -2.18 0.76 9.99
CA TYR A 39 -3.13 1.19 8.98
C TYR A 39 -2.42 1.57 7.68
N ALA A 40 -3.09 1.36 6.57
CA ALA A 40 -2.65 1.80 5.25
C ALA A 40 -3.83 2.36 4.47
N VAL A 41 -3.51 2.98 3.34
CA VAL A 41 -4.49 3.59 2.43
C VAL A 41 -4.37 2.99 1.04
N GLY A 42 -5.48 2.97 0.32
CA GLY A 42 -5.53 2.47 -1.05
C GLY A 42 -6.91 2.65 -1.65
N GLU A 43 -7.09 2.31 -2.92
CA GLU A 43 -8.37 2.53 -3.62
C GLU A 43 -9.51 1.68 -3.04
N ALA A 44 -10.73 2.24 -2.96
CA ALA A 44 -11.91 1.51 -2.48
C ALA A 44 -12.43 0.45 -3.46
N THR A 45 -12.20 0.67 -4.76
CA THR A 45 -12.92 0.00 -5.84
C THR A 45 -12.76 -1.51 -5.74
N GLY A 46 -13.85 -2.23 -5.44
CA GLY A 46 -13.87 -3.70 -5.32
C GLY A 46 -13.31 -4.27 -4.01
N LEU A 47 -12.62 -3.46 -3.19
CA LEU A 47 -11.89 -3.94 -2.01
C LEU A 47 -12.78 -4.69 -1.00
N GLU A 48 -13.99 -4.19 -0.77
CA GLU A 48 -14.93 -4.78 0.19
C GLU A 48 -15.41 -6.18 -0.22
N ASP A 49 -15.56 -6.42 -1.53
CA ASP A 49 -15.98 -7.72 -2.06
C ASP A 49 -14.79 -8.66 -2.21
N ASP A 50 -13.61 -8.14 -2.53
CA ASP A 50 -12.38 -8.92 -2.58
C ASP A 50 -11.99 -9.45 -1.20
N LEU A 51 -12.14 -8.64 -0.14
CA LEU A 51 -11.88 -9.05 1.25
C LEU A 51 -12.77 -10.21 1.72
N LYS A 52 -13.97 -10.38 1.14
CA LYS A 52 -14.86 -11.51 1.45
C LYS A 52 -14.42 -12.80 0.75
N ARG A 53 -13.71 -12.68 -0.37
CA ARG A 53 -13.37 -13.80 -1.26
C ARG A 53 -11.94 -14.29 -1.08
N ALA A 54 -11.02 -13.40 -0.74
CA ALA A 54 -9.60 -13.69 -0.70
C ALA A 54 -8.87 -12.84 0.34
N HIS A 55 -7.68 -13.31 0.71
CA HIS A 55 -6.71 -12.49 1.43
C HIS A 55 -6.01 -11.55 0.45
N ILE A 56 -6.06 -10.26 0.74
CA ILE A 56 -5.38 -9.23 -0.06
C ILE A 56 -4.05 -8.92 0.61
N VAL A 57 -2.96 -9.13 -0.13
CA VAL A 57 -1.60 -8.91 0.35
C VAL A 57 -1.17 -7.47 0.07
N VAL A 58 -0.64 -6.82 1.08
CA VAL A 58 0.04 -5.53 0.98
C VAL A 58 1.53 -5.78 1.11
N PHE A 59 2.26 -5.42 0.07
CA PHE A 59 3.67 -5.76 -0.04
C PHE A 59 4.54 -4.90 0.89
N GLY A 60 5.44 -5.59 1.58
CA GLY A 60 6.59 -5.00 2.25
C GLY A 60 7.70 -4.67 1.25
N PRO A 61 8.96 -4.56 1.70
CA PRO A 61 10.07 -4.19 0.83
C PRO A 61 10.29 -5.30 -0.20
N ALA A 62 10.58 -4.91 -1.43
CA ALA A 62 10.88 -5.86 -2.51
C ALA A 62 12.13 -5.44 -3.29
N PHE A 63 12.68 -6.38 -4.06
CA PHE A 63 13.80 -6.18 -5.00
C PHE A 63 15.01 -5.49 -4.34
N TRP A 64 15.50 -6.02 -3.22
CA TRP A 64 16.67 -5.48 -2.50
C TRP A 64 16.54 -3.99 -2.13
N GLY A 65 15.31 -3.54 -1.78
CA GLY A 65 15.05 -2.18 -1.31
C GLY A 65 14.71 -1.17 -2.41
N GLN A 66 14.53 -1.61 -3.67
CA GLN A 66 14.03 -0.72 -4.74
C GLN A 66 12.57 -0.34 -4.55
N TYR A 67 11.79 -1.23 -3.92
CA TYR A 67 10.46 -0.91 -3.44
C TYR A 67 10.52 -0.87 -1.91
N PRO A 68 10.30 0.28 -1.27
CA PRO A 68 10.38 0.39 0.18
C PRO A 68 9.20 -0.25 0.92
N GLY A 69 8.22 -0.77 0.18
CA GLY A 69 6.99 -1.26 0.78
C GLY A 69 5.90 -0.19 0.81
N THR A 70 4.74 -0.60 1.27
CA THR A 70 3.60 0.30 1.41
C THR A 70 3.81 1.23 2.60
N ARG A 71 3.55 2.53 2.39
CA ARG A 71 3.50 3.52 3.48
C ARG A 71 2.36 3.20 4.43
N VAL A 72 2.63 3.30 5.73
CA VAL A 72 1.70 2.93 6.79
C VAL A 72 1.61 3.98 7.89
N PHE A 73 0.57 3.86 8.71
CA PHE A 73 0.17 4.83 9.70
C PHE A 73 -0.12 4.15 11.04
N ALA A 74 0.26 4.80 12.14
CA ALA A 74 0.02 4.31 13.50
C ALA A 74 -1.43 4.53 13.96
N SER A 75 -2.18 5.40 13.28
CA SER A 75 -3.55 5.75 13.63
C SER A 75 -4.40 6.05 12.40
N ILE A 76 -5.72 5.91 12.56
CA ILE A 76 -6.70 6.28 11.55
C ILE A 76 -6.60 7.79 11.23
N ASP A 77 -6.45 8.63 12.25
CA ASP A 77 -6.37 10.09 12.10
C ASP A 77 -5.17 10.52 11.24
N SER A 78 -4.03 9.84 11.37
CA SER A 78 -2.84 10.14 10.56
C SER A 78 -3.01 9.67 9.11
N ALA A 79 -3.65 8.51 8.90
CA ALA A 79 -4.01 8.04 7.56
C ALA A 79 -5.04 8.97 6.88
N GLU A 80 -6.04 9.45 7.62
CA GLU A 80 -7.05 10.38 7.10
C GLU A 80 -6.45 11.72 6.73
N ARG A 81 -5.58 12.27 7.59
CA ARG A 81 -4.85 13.50 7.29
C ARG A 81 -4.04 13.35 6.00
N TYR A 82 -3.35 12.23 5.81
CA TYR A 82 -2.63 11.93 4.58
C TYR A 82 -3.57 11.91 3.36
N LEU A 83 -4.74 11.27 3.46
CA LEU A 83 -5.71 11.25 2.37
C LEU A 83 -6.18 12.66 1.98
N VAL A 84 -6.45 13.52 2.97
CA VAL A 84 -6.92 14.90 2.75
C VAL A 84 -5.81 15.75 2.14
N GLU A 85 -4.61 15.74 2.72
CA GLU A 85 -3.45 16.53 2.26
C GLU A 85 -3.02 16.18 0.83
N ASN A 86 -3.25 14.93 0.40
CA ASN A 86 -2.88 14.44 -0.92
C ASN A 86 -4.07 14.36 -1.89
N ASN A 87 -5.22 14.94 -1.52
CA ASN A 87 -6.46 14.93 -2.31
C ASN A 87 -6.97 13.53 -2.72
N LYS A 88 -6.54 12.48 -1.98
CA LYS A 88 -6.89 11.07 -2.24
C LYS A 88 -8.31 10.71 -1.81
N VAL A 89 -8.92 11.53 -0.97
CA VAL A 89 -10.35 11.41 -0.63
C VAL A 89 -11.22 11.50 -1.89
N MET A 90 -10.90 12.42 -2.81
CA MET A 90 -11.66 12.62 -4.05
C MET A 90 -11.49 11.45 -5.02
N ASP A 91 -10.35 10.76 -4.95
CA ASP A 91 -10.02 9.58 -5.74
C ASP A 91 -10.69 8.30 -5.20
N GLY A 92 -11.52 8.40 -4.15
CA GLY A 92 -12.20 7.24 -3.56
C GLY A 92 -11.27 6.30 -2.80
N TRP A 93 -10.16 6.79 -2.26
CA TRP A 93 -9.25 5.97 -1.45
C TRP A 93 -9.81 5.73 -0.06
N VAL A 94 -9.50 4.60 0.57
CA VAL A 94 -10.01 4.16 1.87
C VAL A 94 -8.87 3.84 2.82
N ILE A 95 -9.20 3.76 4.10
CA ILE A 95 -8.29 3.32 5.16
C ILE A 95 -8.63 1.87 5.52
N TYR A 96 -7.62 1.01 5.53
CA TYR A 96 -7.73 -0.38 5.95
C TYR A 96 -6.68 -0.72 7.01
N GLN A 97 -7.00 -1.72 7.82
CA GLN A 97 -6.12 -2.26 8.85
C GLN A 97 -5.38 -3.49 8.31
N LEU A 98 -4.10 -3.61 8.68
CA LEU A 98 -3.26 -4.76 8.32
C LEU A 98 -3.12 -5.75 9.47
N SER A 99 -2.65 -6.95 9.17
CA SER A 99 -2.43 -8.07 10.10
C SER A 99 -1.18 -7.96 10.96
N GLY A 100 -0.47 -6.84 10.91
CA GLY A 100 0.79 -6.63 11.62
C GLY A 100 0.65 -5.76 12.86
N ASP A 101 1.79 -5.47 13.47
CA ASP A 101 1.96 -4.52 14.56
C ASP A 101 2.84 -3.36 14.09
N PHE A 102 2.39 -2.12 14.29
CA PHE A 102 3.06 -0.92 13.81
C PHE A 102 4.50 -0.79 14.34
N VAL A 103 4.75 -1.20 15.58
CA VAL A 103 6.10 -1.05 16.19
C VAL A 103 7.06 -2.11 15.66
N LEU A 104 6.55 -3.30 15.31
CA LEU A 104 7.38 -4.46 14.97
C LEU A 104 7.54 -4.68 13.47
N ASP A 105 6.54 -4.29 12.67
CA ASP A 105 6.45 -4.61 11.24
C ASP A 105 6.64 -3.37 10.35
N THR A 106 7.17 -2.28 10.92
CA THR A 106 7.48 -1.06 10.17
C THR A 106 8.93 -0.63 10.34
N TYR A 107 9.39 0.19 9.41
CA TYR A 107 10.68 0.88 9.47
C TYR A 107 10.52 2.30 8.91
N LEU A 108 11.46 3.20 9.22
CA LEU A 108 11.42 4.57 8.72
C LEU A 108 12.28 4.70 7.47
N GLU A 109 11.68 5.25 6.42
CA GLU A 109 12.38 5.71 5.22
C GLU A 109 12.04 7.18 5.01
N ASN A 110 13.04 8.06 4.98
CA ASN A 110 12.86 9.51 4.86
C ASN A 110 11.88 10.09 5.91
N GLY A 111 11.90 9.54 7.12
CA GLY A 111 10.99 9.94 8.22
C GLY A 111 9.56 9.41 8.08
N GLN A 112 9.27 8.59 7.07
CA GLN A 112 7.95 7.99 6.83
C GLN A 112 7.95 6.49 7.15
N PRO A 113 6.94 5.99 7.89
CA PRO A 113 6.82 4.56 8.18
C PRO A 113 6.42 3.76 6.94
N HIS A 114 7.18 2.70 6.66
CA HIS A 114 6.91 1.72 5.61
C HIS A 114 6.93 0.32 6.19
N LEU A 115 6.22 -0.61 5.54
CA LEU A 115 6.22 -2.01 5.93
C LEU A 115 7.59 -2.64 5.75
N ASN A 116 8.08 -3.37 6.75
CA ASN A 116 9.30 -4.19 6.62
C ASN A 116 9.01 -5.64 6.18
N LYS A 117 7.72 -6.03 6.11
CA LYS A 117 7.22 -7.34 5.70
C LYS A 117 5.91 -7.20 4.94
N SER A 118 5.60 -8.13 4.05
CA SER A 118 4.27 -8.21 3.45
C SER A 118 3.24 -8.60 4.51
N LEU A 119 2.07 -7.96 4.50
CA LEU A 119 0.96 -8.19 5.43
C LEU A 119 -0.32 -8.47 4.65
N VAL A 120 -1.37 -8.92 5.34
CA VAL A 120 -2.71 -8.99 4.74
C VAL A 120 -3.61 -7.88 5.27
N ILE A 121 -4.52 -7.43 4.43
CA ILE A 121 -5.62 -6.57 4.85
C ILE A 121 -6.58 -7.41 5.71
N THR A 122 -6.86 -6.94 6.93
CA THR A 122 -7.77 -7.61 7.86
C THR A 122 -9.18 -7.05 7.82
N ARG A 123 -9.31 -5.73 7.65
CA ARG A 123 -10.60 -5.07 7.53
C ARG A 123 -10.49 -3.70 6.88
N LEU A 124 -11.59 -3.31 6.23
CA LEU A 124 -11.87 -1.92 5.92
C LEU A 124 -12.23 -1.18 7.21
N VAL A 125 -11.57 -0.04 7.46
CA VAL A 125 -11.76 0.73 8.69
C VAL A 125 -12.61 1.96 8.46
N LYS A 126 -12.32 2.69 7.37
CA LYS A 126 -13.01 3.93 7.07
C LYS A 126 -12.99 4.20 5.57
N LYS A 127 -14.17 4.48 5.02
CA LYS A 127 -14.30 5.19 3.75
C LYS A 127 -14.20 6.68 4.07
N PRO A 128 -13.39 7.48 3.39
CA PRO A 128 -13.36 8.90 3.66
C PRO A 128 -14.76 9.42 3.36
N SER A 129 -15.30 10.16 4.31
CA SER A 129 -16.55 10.87 4.14
C SER A 129 -16.38 11.71 2.87
N ALA A 130 -17.19 11.44 1.84
CA ALA A 130 -17.25 12.31 0.68
C ALA A 130 -17.38 13.74 1.22
N PHE A 131 -16.51 14.65 0.76
CA PHE A 131 -16.65 16.05 1.13
C PHE A 131 -18.11 16.46 0.97
N PRO A 132 -18.73 17.17 1.94
CA PRO A 132 -20.00 17.81 1.67
C PRO A 132 -19.80 18.68 0.41
N SER A 133 -20.78 18.63 -0.49
CA SER A 133 -20.74 18.98 -1.92
C SER A 133 -20.34 20.42 -2.29
N GLN A 134 -19.67 21.16 -1.41
CA GLN A 134 -19.34 22.57 -1.57
C GLN A 134 -18.11 22.79 -2.48
N VAL A 135 -17.14 21.87 -2.51
CA VAL A 135 -15.94 22.01 -3.35
C VAL A 135 -16.22 21.78 -4.84
N GLN A 136 -17.21 20.93 -5.17
CA GLN A 136 -17.64 20.73 -6.56
C GLN A 136 -18.33 21.98 -7.13
N LYS A 137 -19.06 22.72 -6.27
CA LYS A 137 -19.83 23.90 -6.67
C LYS A 137 -18.95 25.11 -7.04
N ASP A 138 -17.75 25.22 -6.46
CA ASP A 138 -16.80 26.28 -6.82
C ASP A 138 -16.05 26.00 -8.13
N ARG A 139 -15.85 24.71 -8.46
CA ARG A 139 -15.18 24.29 -9.70
C ARG A 139 -16.06 24.52 -10.93
N ASP A 140 -17.37 24.34 -10.80
CA ASP A 140 -18.33 24.58 -11.89
C ASP A 140 -18.65 26.08 -12.07
N GLN A 141 -18.37 26.93 -11.07
CA GLN A 141 -18.56 28.39 -11.17
C GLN A 141 -17.37 29.13 -11.80
N HIS A 142 -16.19 28.50 -11.89
CA HIS A 142 -14.98 29.11 -12.45
C HIS A 142 -14.62 28.60 -13.86
N ALA A 143 -15.53 27.87 -14.53
CA ALA A 143 -15.37 27.58 -15.95
C ALA A 143 -15.46 28.90 -16.75
N PRO A 144 -14.43 29.29 -17.52
CA PRO A 144 -14.49 30.50 -18.32
C PRO A 144 -15.59 30.33 -19.37
N SER A 145 -16.54 31.27 -19.39
CA SER A 145 -17.55 31.33 -20.46
C SER A 145 -16.80 31.46 -21.78
N THR A 146 -16.84 30.40 -22.60
CA THR A 146 -16.42 30.46 -23.99
C THR A 146 -17.39 31.37 -24.72
N GLY A 147 -17.08 32.66 -24.75
CA GLY A 147 -17.72 33.62 -25.65
C GLY A 147 -17.48 33.13 -27.08
N SER A 148 -18.55 32.72 -27.75
CA SER A 148 -18.56 32.58 -29.20
C SER A 148 -19.00 33.92 -29.81
N PRO A 149 -18.37 34.36 -30.91
CA PRO A 149 -18.73 35.59 -31.63
C PRO A 149 -20.09 35.50 -32.32
#